data_AF-X0YST7-F1
#
_entry.id   AF-X0YST7-F1
#
_cell.length_a   1.000
_cell.length_b   1.000
_cell.length_c   1.000
_cell.angle_alpha   90.00
_cell.angle_beta   90.00
_cell.angle_gamma   90.00
#
_symmetry.space_group_name_H-M   'P 1'
#
loop_
_entity.id
_entity.type
_entity.pdbx_description
1 polymer ?
#
loop_
_entity_poly.entity_id
_entity_poly.type
_entity_poly.pdbx_seq_one_letter_code
_entity_poly.pdbx_strand_id
1 'polypeptide(L)'
;MRPSMRGSVLTAWVAALTLVSLTLLATGAATRAEPAYPEEAAAVTTLTLEPDGSQPVALAVNSSTSRIYVVNAGSDNVSVVDGASSTVIATIPVGPAPRGVAIDASANRVYVANSGSNEVTVIDGESHEVVTTHP
;
A
#
# COMPACT_ATOMS: atom_id res chain seq x y z
N MET A 1 -21.70 -30.09 59.14
CA MET A 1 -20.42 -29.67 58.51
C MET A 1 -20.72 -28.61 57.45
N ARG A 2 -20.19 -27.40 57.60
CA ARG A 2 -19.90 -26.44 56.50
C ARG A 2 -18.38 -26.44 56.31
N PRO A 3 -17.85 -26.33 55.07
CA PRO A 3 -17.41 -25.04 54.48
C PRO A 3 -17.86 -24.87 53.00
N SER A 4 -18.26 -23.68 52.49
CA SER A 4 -17.50 -22.46 52.08
C SER A 4 -16.99 -22.53 50.61
N MET A 5 -17.72 -21.97 49.63
CA MET A 5 -17.63 -20.61 49.01
C MET A 5 -16.43 -20.33 48.09
N ARG A 6 -16.70 -19.86 46.85
CA ARG A 6 -16.07 -18.73 46.08
C ARG A 6 -16.52 -18.78 44.60
N GLY A 7 -17.34 -17.86 44.11
CA GLY A 7 -16.96 -16.63 43.35
C GLY A 7 -17.40 -16.81 41.88
N SER A 8 -17.87 -15.87 41.06
CA SER A 8 -17.95 -14.41 41.07
C SER A 8 -19.07 -13.95 40.11
N VAL A 9 -19.48 -12.69 40.23
CA VAL A 9 -20.61 -12.01 39.55
C VAL A 9 -20.08 -11.00 38.50
N LEU A 10 -20.96 -10.55 37.59
CA LEU A 10 -20.95 -9.28 36.83
C LEU A 10 -20.08 -9.26 35.55
N THR A 11 -20.43 -8.68 34.39
CA THR A 11 -21.48 -7.72 33.99
C THR A 11 -21.51 -7.66 32.46
N ALA A 12 -22.69 -7.69 31.83
CA ALA A 12 -22.86 -7.38 30.42
C ALA A 12 -22.95 -5.85 30.22
N TRP A 13 -22.18 -5.30 29.28
CA TRP A 13 -22.31 -3.89 28.90
C TRP A 13 -23.43 -3.75 27.86
N VAL A 14 -24.43 -2.93 28.21
CA VAL A 14 -25.45 -2.39 27.31
C VAL A 14 -24.97 -1.02 26.85
N ALA A 15 -25.04 -0.73 25.55
CA ALA A 15 -25.02 0.64 25.06
C ALA A 15 -26.19 0.83 24.09
N ALA A 16 -27.14 1.64 24.52
CA ALA A 16 -28.22 2.19 23.70
C ALA A 16 -27.83 3.62 23.30
N LEU A 17 -28.19 4.06 22.09
CA LEU A 17 -28.45 5.48 21.85
C LEU A 17 -29.50 5.67 20.76
N THR A 18 -30.49 6.49 21.08
CA THR A 18 -31.75 6.69 20.37
C THR A 18 -31.69 7.77 19.28
N LEU A 19 -32.58 7.62 18.30
CA LEU A 19 -32.87 8.50 17.17
C LEU A 19 -33.17 9.98 17.54
N VAL A 20 -32.89 10.89 16.61
CA VAL A 20 -33.53 12.21 16.55
C VAL A 20 -34.19 12.37 15.18
N SER A 21 -35.51 12.55 15.16
CA SER A 21 -36.27 13.04 14.01
C SER A 21 -36.57 14.51 14.25
N LEU A 22 -36.33 15.38 13.25
CA LEU A 22 -36.70 16.79 13.33
C LEU A 22 -37.36 17.23 12.02
N THR A 23 -38.68 17.41 12.06
CA THR A 23 -39.42 18.20 11.05
C THR A 23 -39.31 19.67 11.39
N LEU A 24 -38.83 20.49 10.46
CA LEU A 24 -38.78 21.95 10.60
C LEU A 24 -39.67 22.62 9.55
N LEU A 25 -40.73 23.29 10.00
CA LEU A 25 -41.43 24.34 9.26
C LEU A 25 -40.79 25.67 9.69
N ALA A 26 -39.99 26.28 8.81
CA ALA A 26 -39.47 27.62 9.02
C ALA A 26 -39.46 28.38 7.69
N THR A 27 -40.30 29.40 7.65
CA THR A 27 -40.49 30.42 6.63
C THR A 27 -39.28 31.35 6.60
N GLY A 28 -38.67 31.56 5.42
CA GLY A 28 -37.91 32.77 5.10
C GLY A 28 -36.38 32.75 5.34
N ALA A 29 -35.70 33.43 4.42
CA ALA A 29 -34.27 33.75 4.33
C ALA A 29 -33.34 32.62 3.86
N ALA A 30 -33.15 32.60 2.54
CA ALA A 30 -32.06 31.91 1.87
C ALA A 30 -30.70 32.42 2.37
N THR A 31 -30.02 31.63 3.20
CA THR A 31 -28.56 31.60 3.19
C THR A 31 -28.16 30.35 2.44
N ARG A 32 -27.43 30.52 1.34
CA ARG A 32 -26.97 29.43 0.49
C ARG A 32 -26.04 28.58 1.33
N ALA A 33 -26.52 27.42 1.78
CA ALA A 33 -25.69 26.39 2.34
C ALA A 33 -24.71 25.94 1.25
N GLU A 34 -23.45 26.34 1.40
CA GLU A 34 -22.35 25.70 0.70
C GLU A 34 -22.40 24.21 1.09
N PRO A 35 -22.52 23.26 0.15
CA PRO A 35 -22.51 21.86 0.52
C PRO A 35 -21.16 21.61 1.16
N ALA A 36 -21.18 21.27 2.45
CA ALA A 36 -20.02 20.76 3.15
C ALA A 36 -19.62 19.46 2.45
N TYR A 37 -18.76 19.55 1.44
CA TYR A 37 -17.96 18.42 1.02
C TYR A 37 -17.15 18.04 2.27
N PRO A 38 -17.31 16.84 2.85
CA PRO A 38 -16.25 16.35 3.70
C PRO A 38 -15.06 16.22 2.77
N GLU A 39 -14.18 17.20 2.83
CA GLU A 39 -12.82 17.10 2.32
C GLU A 39 -12.13 16.07 3.22
N GLU A 40 -12.51 14.80 3.04
CA GLU A 40 -11.70 13.67 3.46
C GLU A 40 -10.49 13.70 2.52
N ALA A 41 -9.59 14.64 2.80
CA ALA A 41 -8.28 14.69 2.18
C ALA A 41 -7.63 13.35 2.51
N ALA A 42 -7.63 12.43 1.55
CA ALA A 42 -6.94 11.17 1.67
C ALA A 42 -5.52 11.47 2.16
N ALA A 43 -5.18 10.97 3.35
CA ALA A 43 -3.89 11.27 3.95
C ALA A 43 -2.77 10.82 3.01
N VAL A 44 -1.98 11.79 2.52
CA VAL A 44 -0.82 11.51 1.68
C VAL A 44 0.21 10.77 2.53
N THR A 45 0.47 9.51 2.21
CA THR A 45 1.46 8.68 2.91
C THR A 45 2.72 8.59 2.06
N THR A 46 3.87 8.92 2.65
CA THR A 46 5.18 8.74 2.03
C THR A 46 5.76 7.39 2.44
N LEU A 47 6.22 6.60 1.47
CA LEU A 47 6.93 5.34 1.72
C LEU A 47 8.44 5.54 1.58
N THR A 48 9.19 5.14 2.61
CA THR A 48 10.66 5.10 2.59
C THR A 48 11.14 3.73 2.13
N LEU A 49 12.09 3.69 1.19
CA LEU A 49 12.68 2.46 0.63
C LEU A 49 14.05 2.09 1.24
N GLU A 50 14.51 2.86 2.22
CA GLU A 50 15.78 2.67 2.91
C GLU A 50 15.75 1.45 3.87
N PRO A 51 16.92 0.85 4.17
CA PRO A 51 18.28 1.30 3.80
C PRO A 51 18.70 0.95 2.38
N ASP A 52 18.00 0.04 1.71
CA ASP A 52 18.55 -0.61 0.52
C ASP A 52 18.23 0.13 -0.80
N GLY A 53 17.13 0.88 -0.86
CA GLY A 53 16.72 1.63 -2.05
C GLY A 53 17.16 3.10 -2.04
N SER A 54 17.81 3.56 -3.12
CA SER A 54 18.16 4.99 -3.30
C SER A 54 17.88 5.49 -4.72
N GLN A 55 17.50 6.78 -4.82
CA GLN A 55 17.09 7.43 -6.07
C GLN A 55 16.01 6.65 -6.84
N PRO A 56 14.78 6.54 -6.29
CA PRO A 56 13.68 5.91 -7.02
C PRO A 56 13.35 6.74 -8.26
N VAL A 57 13.27 6.09 -9.43
CA VAL A 57 13.06 6.76 -10.73
C VAL A 57 11.82 6.28 -11.49
N ALA A 58 11.35 5.07 -11.19
CA ALA A 58 10.17 4.49 -11.82
C ALA A 58 9.49 3.49 -10.88
N LEU A 59 8.20 3.25 -11.09
CA LEU A 59 7.47 2.18 -10.42
C LEU A 59 6.45 1.53 -11.35
N ALA A 60 6.08 0.29 -11.05
CA ALA A 60 4.98 -0.41 -11.69
C ALA A 60 4.20 -1.24 -10.65
N VAL A 61 2.91 -1.43 -10.90
CA VAL A 61 2.00 -2.15 -10.00
C VAL A 61 1.51 -3.42 -10.68
N ASN A 62 1.72 -4.57 -10.04
CA ASN A 62 1.02 -5.81 -10.39
C ASN A 62 -0.25 -5.90 -9.55
N SER A 63 -1.39 -5.51 -10.14
CA SER A 63 -2.69 -5.57 -9.47
C SER A 63 -3.19 -6.99 -9.21
N SER A 64 -2.64 -8.00 -9.89
CA SER A 64 -3.04 -9.41 -9.68
C SER A 64 -2.44 -9.98 -8.39
N THR A 65 -1.28 -9.49 -7.98
CA THR A 65 -0.56 -9.95 -6.78
C THR A 65 -0.49 -8.88 -5.67
N SER A 66 -1.07 -7.70 -5.91
CA SER A 66 -0.96 -6.53 -5.02
C SER A 66 0.50 -6.19 -4.67
N ARG A 67 1.37 -6.20 -5.69
CA ARG A 67 2.79 -5.89 -5.57
C ARG A 67 3.12 -4.60 -6.30
N ILE A 68 3.96 -3.77 -5.70
CA ILE A 68 4.50 -2.57 -6.31
C ILE A 68 6.00 -2.77 -6.44
N TYR A 69 6.55 -2.58 -7.63
CA TYR A 69 7.97 -2.69 -7.92
C TYR A 69 8.51 -1.29 -8.14
N VAL A 70 9.48 -0.86 -7.34
CA VAL A 70 10.10 0.46 -7.43
C VAL A 70 11.55 0.31 -7.87
N VAL A 71 11.90 0.98 -8.95
CA VAL A 71 13.26 0.97 -9.52
C VAL A 71 14.10 2.04 -8.84
N ASN A 72 15.20 1.61 -8.23
CA ASN A 72 16.13 2.47 -7.50
C ASN A 72 17.43 2.61 -8.30
N ALA A 73 17.58 3.72 -9.02
CA ALA A 73 18.70 3.95 -9.93
C ALA A 73 20.03 4.15 -9.21
N GLY A 74 20.01 4.66 -7.97
CA GLY A 74 21.22 4.98 -7.22
C GLY A 74 21.82 3.79 -6.51
N SER A 75 21.03 2.73 -6.28
CA SER A 75 21.43 1.51 -5.56
C SER A 75 21.36 0.25 -6.43
N ASP A 76 21.16 0.40 -7.75
CA ASP A 76 21.14 -0.68 -8.73
C ASP A 76 20.22 -1.86 -8.34
N ASN A 77 19.03 -1.55 -7.82
CA ASN A 77 18.09 -2.56 -7.35
C ASN A 77 16.62 -2.18 -7.59
N VAL A 78 15.74 -3.16 -7.36
CA VAL A 78 14.29 -2.99 -7.34
C VAL A 78 13.77 -3.33 -5.95
N SER A 79 13.04 -2.41 -5.32
CA SER A 79 12.27 -2.69 -4.10
C SER A 79 10.91 -3.27 -4.46
N VAL A 80 10.55 -4.38 -3.84
CA VAL A 80 9.20 -4.95 -3.90
C VAL A 80 8.44 -4.51 -2.67
N VAL A 81 7.28 -3.89 -2.87
CA VAL A 81 6.42 -3.36 -1.83
C VAL A 81 5.10 -4.12 -1.85
N ASP A 82 4.65 -4.53 -0.66
CA ASP A 82 3.31 -5.05 -0.47
C ASP A 82 2.30 -3.90 -0.56
N GLY A 83 1.37 -3.98 -1.51
CA GLY A 83 0.40 -2.92 -1.78
C GLY A 83 -0.68 -2.77 -0.70
N ALA A 84 -0.88 -3.77 0.17
CA ALA A 84 -1.87 -3.72 1.24
C ALA A 84 -1.28 -3.09 2.51
N SER A 85 -0.05 -3.46 2.89
CA SER A 85 0.62 -2.92 4.08
C SER A 85 1.50 -1.71 3.78
N SER A 86 1.79 -1.40 2.52
CA SER A 86 2.74 -0.37 2.10
C SER A 86 4.12 -0.57 2.74
N THR A 87 4.61 -1.80 2.76
CA THR A 87 5.91 -2.17 3.33
C THR A 87 6.80 -2.80 2.28
N VAL A 88 8.10 -2.50 2.30
CA VAL A 88 9.08 -3.21 1.47
C VAL A 88 9.20 -4.65 1.98
N ILE A 89 9.03 -5.62 1.09
CA ILE A 89 9.10 -7.07 1.40
C ILE A 89 10.32 -7.75 0.78
N ALA A 90 10.93 -7.15 -0.23
CA ALA A 90 12.16 -7.63 -0.86
C ALA A 90 12.92 -6.49 -1.53
N THR A 91 14.23 -6.67 -1.68
CA THR A 91 15.09 -5.84 -2.51
C THR A 91 15.88 -6.75 -3.44
N ILE A 92 15.78 -6.50 -4.74
CA ILE A 92 16.29 -7.38 -5.79
C ILE A 92 17.41 -6.64 -6.53
N PRO A 93 18.67 -7.08 -6.44
CA PRO A 93 19.75 -6.53 -7.25
C PRO A 93 19.46 -6.71 -8.74
N VAL A 94 19.70 -5.67 -9.53
CA VAL A 94 19.56 -5.71 -10.99
C VAL A 94 20.83 -5.15 -11.66
N GLY A 95 20.76 -4.86 -12.96
CA GLY A 95 21.87 -4.24 -13.68
C GLY A 95 22.06 -2.75 -13.35
N PRO A 96 23.17 -2.14 -13.78
CA PRO A 96 23.52 -0.77 -13.45
C PRO A 96 22.55 0.29 -13.98
N ALA A 97 22.31 1.33 -13.18
CA ALA A 97 21.46 2.47 -13.48
C ALA A 97 20.11 2.08 -14.10
N PRO A 98 19.28 1.29 -13.39
CA PRO A 98 17.97 0.89 -13.89
C PRO A 98 17.05 2.11 -13.98
N ARG A 99 16.23 2.18 -15.05
CA ARG A 99 15.39 3.37 -15.32
C ARG A 99 13.94 3.07 -15.67
N GLY A 100 13.67 1.92 -16.27
CA GLY A 100 12.34 1.53 -16.70
C GLY A 100 11.91 0.23 -16.04
N VAL A 101 10.61 0.10 -15.76
CA VAL A 101 10.01 -1.15 -15.30
C VAL A 101 8.68 -1.38 -16.00
N ALA A 102 8.43 -2.62 -16.42
CA ALA A 102 7.16 -3.08 -16.97
C ALA A 102 6.80 -4.45 -16.37
N ILE A 103 5.51 -4.77 -16.33
CA ILE A 103 5.00 -5.98 -15.69
C ILE A 103 4.13 -6.74 -16.69
N ASP A 104 4.41 -8.04 -16.85
CA ASP A 104 3.46 -9.00 -17.40
C ASP A 104 2.74 -9.68 -16.24
N ALA A 105 1.54 -9.18 -15.92
CA ALA A 105 0.75 -9.70 -14.80
C ALA A 105 0.27 -11.14 -15.05
N SER A 106 0.12 -11.56 -16.31
CA SER A 106 -0.36 -12.89 -16.66
C SER A 106 0.68 -13.97 -16.40
N ALA A 107 1.95 -13.65 -16.63
CA ALA A 107 3.10 -14.51 -16.36
C ALA A 107 3.76 -14.24 -14.99
N ASN A 108 3.26 -13.25 -14.24
CA ASN A 108 3.88 -12.71 -13.02
C ASN A 108 5.37 -12.39 -13.22
N ARG A 109 5.70 -11.67 -14.30
CA ARG A 109 7.08 -11.28 -14.63
C ARG A 109 7.26 -9.77 -14.62
N VAL A 110 8.42 -9.33 -14.15
CA VAL A 110 8.81 -7.93 -14.13
C VAL A 110 10.06 -7.73 -14.98
N TYR A 111 10.02 -6.74 -15.86
CA TYR A 111 11.09 -6.44 -16.81
C TYR A 111 11.69 -5.09 -16.45
N VAL A 112 13.00 -5.05 -16.23
CA VAL A 112 13.73 -3.88 -15.78
C VAL A 112 14.76 -3.49 -16.83
N ALA A 113 14.67 -2.26 -17.34
CA ALA A 113 15.63 -1.73 -18.30
C ALA A 113 16.84 -1.12 -17.58
N ASN A 114 18.01 -1.73 -17.74
CA ASN A 114 19.27 -1.32 -17.14
C ASN A 114 20.05 -0.43 -18.10
N SER A 115 19.87 0.89 -17.97
CA SER A 115 20.45 1.84 -18.92
C SER A 115 21.97 1.94 -18.84
N GLY A 116 22.58 1.51 -17.73
CA GLY A 116 24.02 1.51 -17.55
C GLY A 116 24.74 0.34 -18.22
N SER A 117 24.05 -0.78 -18.47
CA SER A 117 24.61 -1.96 -19.14
C SER A 117 24.00 -2.28 -20.51
N ASN A 118 22.95 -1.55 -20.93
CA ASN A 118 22.14 -1.85 -22.12
C ASN A 118 21.39 -3.19 -22.04
N GLU A 119 21.16 -3.71 -20.84
CA GLU A 119 20.53 -5.01 -20.62
C GLU A 119 19.09 -4.87 -20.11
N VAL A 120 18.31 -5.95 -20.25
CA VAL A 120 17.03 -6.12 -19.57
C VAL A 120 17.13 -7.25 -18.55
N THR A 121 16.85 -6.96 -17.29
CA THR A 121 16.70 -7.97 -16.23
C THR A 121 15.25 -8.40 -16.13
N VAL A 122 15.01 -9.71 -16.10
CA VAL A 122 13.70 -10.30 -15.86
C VAL A 122 13.66 -10.86 -14.44
N ILE A 123 12.67 -10.42 -13.68
CA ILE A 123 12.41 -10.84 -12.31
C ILE A 123 11.15 -11.69 -12.28
N ASP A 124 11.19 -12.80 -11.54
CA ASP A 124 10.01 -13.58 -11.21
C ASP A 124 9.26 -12.91 -10.06
N GLY A 125 7.99 -12.61 -10.28
CA GLY A 125 7.16 -11.90 -9.32
C GLY A 125 6.70 -12.73 -8.13
N GLU A 126 6.88 -14.06 -8.16
CA GLU A 126 6.53 -14.97 -7.06
C GLU A 126 7.74 -15.21 -6.16
N SER A 127 8.89 -15.56 -6.74
CA SER A 127 10.11 -15.81 -5.97
C SER A 127 10.90 -14.56 -5.62
N HIS A 128 10.64 -13.44 -6.30
CA HIS A 128 11.43 -12.21 -6.21
C HIS A 128 12.90 -12.41 -6.61
N GLU A 129 13.16 -13.33 -7.52
CA GLU A 129 14.51 -13.63 -8.02
C GLU A 129 14.68 -13.22 -9.48
N VAL A 130 15.93 -12.96 -9.88
CA VAL A 130 16.27 -12.72 -11.29
C VAL A 130 16.25 -14.04 -12.04
N VAL A 131 15.37 -14.15 -13.03
CA VAL A 131 15.23 -15.32 -13.90
C VAL A 131 16.33 -15.32 -14.96
N THR A 132 16.58 -14.16 -15.56
CA THR A 132 17.50 -14.01 -16.69
C THR A 132 17.83 -12.54 -16.95
N THR A 133 19.03 -12.30 -17.49
CA THR A 133 19.48 -11.00 -17.97
C THR A 133 19.83 -11.13 -19.45
N HIS A 134 19.27 -10.25 -20.30
CA HIS A 134 19.52 -10.25 -21.74
C HIS A 134 20.33 -8.99 -22.14
N PRO A 135 21.36 -9.13 -23.01
CA PRO A 135 22.11 -8.02 -23.60
C PRO A 135 21.35 -7.26 -24.68
#